data_AF-H2C7G6-F1
#
_entry.id   AF-H2C7G6-F1
#
_cell.length_a   1.000
_cell.length_b   1.000
_cell.length_c   1.000
_cell.angle_alpha   90.00
_cell.angle_beta   90.00
_cell.angle_gamma   90.00
#
_symmetry.space_group_name_H-M   'P 1'
#
loop_
_entity.id
_entity.type
_entity.pdbx_description
1 polymer ?
#
loop_
_entity_poly.entity_id
_entity_poly.type
_entity_poly.pdbx_seq_one_letter_code
_entity_poly.pdbx_strand_id
1 'polypeptide(L)'
;MRSKLIGSKEAIENFQFVTINGRVEFEDVGKVARIAYSHSKAVKAGINLALRGVSLNDAVKELYKIIPYAFYAETAYKQALALVESNGNKVEVRKKWIACRG
;
A
#
# COMPACT_ATOMS: atom_id res chain seq x y z
N MET A 1 -0.96 1.01 27.24
CA MET A 1 -2.28 1.43 26.72
C MET A 1 -2.79 0.33 25.80
N ARG A 2 -4.03 -0.16 26.00
CA ARG A 2 -4.67 -1.08 25.03
C ARG A 2 -5.27 -0.23 23.92
N SER A 3 -4.79 -0.40 22.69
CA SER A 3 -5.37 0.20 21.50
C SER A 3 -6.81 -0.29 21.33
N LYS A 4 -7.79 0.62 21.19
CA LYS A 4 -9.19 0.27 20.92
C LYS A 4 -9.56 0.76 19.53
N LEU A 5 -9.94 -0.17 18.66
CA LEU A 5 -10.50 0.14 17.34
C LEU A 5 -11.95 0.61 17.57
N ILE A 6 -12.29 1.81 17.11
CA ILE A 6 -13.64 2.37 17.23
C ILE A 6 -14.20 2.52 15.82
N GLY A 7 -15.31 1.86 15.53
CA GLY A 7 -15.99 1.89 14.24
C GLY A 7 -17.36 1.20 14.34
N SER A 8 -18.19 1.35 13.32
CA SER A 8 -19.43 0.56 13.22
C SER A 8 -19.10 -0.93 13.11
N LYS A 9 -20.01 -1.81 13.53
CA LYS A 9 -19.82 -3.27 13.48
C LYS A 9 -19.42 -3.74 12.07
N GLU A 10 -20.10 -3.21 11.07
CA GLU A 10 -19.85 -3.48 9.66
C GLU A 10 -18.49 -2.94 9.17
N ALA A 11 -18.02 -1.80 9.67
CA ALA A 11 -16.68 -1.32 9.40
C ALA A 11 -15.63 -2.23 10.07
N ILE A 12 -15.83 -2.58 11.34
CA ILE A 12 -14.96 -3.50 12.13
C ILE A 12 -14.81 -4.86 11.45
N GLU A 13 -15.90 -5.43 10.96
CA GLU A 13 -15.93 -6.73 10.30
C GLU A 13 -15.29 -6.72 8.90
N ASN A 14 -15.29 -5.57 8.21
CA ASN A 14 -14.75 -5.42 6.86
C ASN A 14 -13.43 -4.62 6.78
N PHE A 15 -12.81 -4.27 7.91
CA PHE A 15 -11.59 -3.47 7.92
C PHE A 15 -10.43 -4.24 7.27
N GLN A 16 -10.05 -3.84 6.07
CA GLN A 16 -8.91 -4.42 5.34
C GLN A 16 -7.59 -3.69 5.62
N PHE A 17 -7.64 -2.45 6.10
CA PHE A 17 -6.48 -1.60 6.35
C PHE A 17 -6.72 -0.73 7.58
N VAL A 18 -5.71 -0.55 8.42
CA VAL A 18 -5.78 0.33 9.60
C VAL A 18 -4.78 1.46 9.43
N THR A 19 -5.26 2.70 9.52
CA THR A 19 -4.37 3.87 9.67
C THR A 19 -4.00 3.99 11.13
N ILE A 20 -2.73 3.80 11.47
CA ILE A 20 -2.27 3.89 12.85
C ILE A 20 -1.85 5.33 13.16
N ASN A 21 -2.73 6.06 13.84
CA ASN A 21 -2.41 7.35 14.45
C ASN A 21 -1.75 7.13 15.82
N GLY A 22 -0.51 6.64 15.83
CA GLY A 22 0.22 6.34 17.06
C GLY A 22 1.60 5.72 16.82
N ARG A 23 2.28 5.36 17.92
CA ARG A 23 3.55 4.63 17.86
C ARG A 23 3.24 3.14 17.68
N VAL A 24 3.87 2.51 16.69
CA VAL A 24 3.78 1.07 16.43
C VAL A 24 5.11 0.44 16.78
N GLU A 25 5.07 -0.65 17.55
CA GLU A 25 6.22 -1.50 17.80
C GLU A 25 6.09 -2.73 16.90
N PHE A 26 7.16 -3.05 16.18
CA PHE A 26 7.24 -4.23 15.34
C PHE A 26 8.29 -5.16 15.93
N GLU A 27 8.01 -6.46 15.97
CA GLU A 27 8.97 -7.48 16.38
C GLU A 27 10.23 -7.46 15.48
N ASP A 28 10.04 -7.25 14.17
CA ASP A 28 11.13 -7.08 13.20
C ASP A 28 10.93 -5.80 12.37
N VAL A 29 11.43 -4.70 12.92
CA VAL A 29 11.42 -3.38 12.28
C VAL A 29 12.16 -3.41 10.92
N GLY A 30 13.23 -4.20 10.79
CA GLY A 30 14.04 -4.27 9.58
C GLY A 30 13.29 -4.91 8.42
N LYS A 31 12.55 -6.00 8.67
CA LYS A 31 11.68 -6.64 7.69
C LYS A 31 10.55 -5.72 7.26
N VAL A 32 9.87 -5.08 8.21
CA VAL A 32 8.76 -4.15 7.89
C VAL A 32 9.25 -2.96 7.08
N ALA A 33 10.38 -2.36 7.46
CA ALA A 33 10.98 -1.26 6.73
C ALA A 33 11.35 -1.63 5.29
N ARG A 34 11.90 -2.84 5.07
CA ARG A 34 12.21 -3.36 3.73
C ARG A 34 10.96 -3.55 2.88
N ILE A 35 9.91 -4.15 3.44
CA ILE A 35 8.63 -4.33 2.72
C ILE A 35 8.02 -2.97 2.37
N ALA A 36 7.97 -2.04 3.32
CA ALA A 36 7.44 -0.69 3.08
C ALA A 36 8.25 0.05 1.99
N TYR A 37 9.58 -0.08 2.01
CA TYR A 37 10.46 0.51 1.01
C TYR A 37 10.23 -0.09 -0.38
N SER A 38 10.20 -1.42 -0.50
CA SER A 38 9.90 -2.11 -1.75
C SER A 38 8.50 -1.79 -2.28
N HIS A 39 7.51 -1.69 -1.39
CA HIS A 39 6.14 -1.31 -1.75
C HIS A 39 6.10 0.12 -2.31
N SER A 40 6.78 1.07 -1.68
CA SER A 40 6.88 2.44 -2.19
C SER A 40 7.53 2.48 -3.59
N LYS A 41 8.57 1.68 -3.84
CA LYS A 41 9.15 1.56 -5.18
C LYS A 41 8.19 0.93 -6.19
N ALA A 42 7.45 -0.11 -5.78
CA ALA A 42 6.46 -0.76 -6.63
C ALA A 42 5.32 0.21 -7.01
N VAL A 43 4.83 1.04 -6.09
CA VAL A 43 3.81 2.06 -6.39
C VAL A 43 4.35 3.07 -7.41
N LYS A 44 5.58 3.57 -7.24
CA LYS A 44 6.20 4.52 -8.19
C LYS A 44 6.34 3.91 -9.60
N ALA A 45 6.80 2.67 -9.69
CA ALA A 45 6.85 1.94 -10.96
C ALA A 45 5.44 1.71 -11.53
N GLY A 46 4.48 1.37 -10.66
CA GLY A 46 3.08 1.17 -10.99
C GLY A 46 2.43 2.41 -11.60
N ILE A 47 2.78 3.62 -11.17
CA ILE A 47 2.25 4.87 -11.74
C ILE A 47 2.60 4.96 -13.23
N ASN A 48 3.84 4.66 -13.60
CA ASN A 48 4.25 4.67 -15.02
C ASN A 48 3.52 3.59 -15.83
N LEU A 49 3.27 2.42 -15.24
CA LEU A 49 2.51 1.34 -15.89
C LEU A 49 1.03 1.73 -16.07
N ALA A 50 0.45 2.39 -15.06
CA ALA A 50 -0.93 2.87 -15.07
C ALA A 50 -1.13 3.97 -16.13
N LEU A 51 -0.21 4.94 -16.21
CA LEU A 51 -0.22 5.97 -17.26
C LEU A 51 -0.10 5.40 -18.67
N ARG A 52 0.53 4.23 -18.83
CA ARG A 52 0.64 3.49 -20.10
C ARG A 52 -0.57 2.60 -20.38
N GLY A 53 -1.55 2.51 -19.48
CA GLY A 53 -2.75 1.69 -19.65
C GLY A 53 -2.48 0.18 -19.54
N VAL A 54 -1.45 -0.25 -18.81
CA VAL A 54 -1.12 -1.67 -18.67
C VAL A 54 -2.22 -2.40 -17.88
N SER A 55 -2.53 -3.65 -18.25
CA SER A 55 -3.50 -4.46 -17.51
C SER A 55 -3.00 -4.79 -16.09
N LEU A 56 -3.91 -5.00 -15.13
CA LEU A 56 -3.54 -5.38 -13.76
C LEU A 56 -2.62 -6.61 -13.74
N ASN A 57 -2.95 -7.66 -14.49
CA ASN A 57 -2.19 -8.91 -14.50
C ASN A 57 -0.75 -8.72 -15.01
N ASP A 58 -0.57 -7.91 -16.04
CA ASP A 58 0.77 -7.68 -16.60
C ASP A 58 1.57 -6.71 -15.74
N ALA A 59 0.92 -5.71 -15.15
CA ALA A 59 1.56 -4.82 -14.18
C ALA A 59 2.03 -5.60 -12.94
N VAL A 60 1.23 -6.55 -12.43
CA VAL A 60 1.61 -7.40 -11.30
C VAL A 60 2.87 -8.20 -11.63
N LYS A 61 2.97 -8.82 -12.82
CA LYS A 61 4.18 -9.55 -13.26
C LYS A 61 5.43 -8.68 -13.28
N GLU A 62 5.30 -7.43 -13.71
CA GLU A 62 6.41 -6.47 -13.70
C GLU A 62 6.80 -6.06 -12.27
N LEU A 63 5.80 -5.74 -11.43
CA LEU A 63 6.02 -5.28 -10.06
C LEU A 63 6.54 -6.38 -9.12
N TYR A 64 6.29 -7.65 -9.45
CA TYR A 64 6.86 -8.80 -8.75
C TYR A 64 8.40 -8.80 -8.70
N LYS A 65 9.05 -8.17 -9.68
CA LYS A 65 10.51 -8.00 -9.71
C LYS A 65 11.02 -7.02 -8.64
N ILE A 66 10.13 -6.18 -8.10
CA ILE A 66 10.43 -5.13 -7.11
C ILE A 66 9.98 -5.53 -5.72
N ILE A 67 8.81 -6.15 -5.61
CA ILE A 67 8.26 -6.67 -4.36
C ILE A 67 7.86 -8.13 -4.56
N PRO A 68 8.56 -9.10 -3.93
CA PRO A 68 8.43 -10.53 -4.25
C PRO A 68 7.17 -11.19 -3.67
N TYR A 69 6.08 -10.42 -3.52
CA TYR A 69 4.81 -10.86 -2.99
C TYR A 69 3.70 -10.35 -3.91
N ALA A 70 2.97 -11.28 -4.57
CA ALA A 70 1.88 -10.96 -5.50
C ALA A 70 0.93 -9.91 -4.95
N PHE A 71 0.55 -10.15 -3.70
CA PHE A 71 -0.40 -9.33 -3.00
C PHE A 71 0.06 -7.87 -2.88
N TYR A 72 1.33 -7.65 -2.57
CA TYR A 72 1.87 -6.30 -2.48
C TYR A 72 2.08 -5.67 -3.86
N ALA A 73 2.43 -6.45 -4.88
CA ALA A 73 2.50 -5.97 -6.26
C ALA A 73 1.12 -5.52 -6.78
N GLU A 74 0.08 -6.31 -6.54
CA GLU A 74 -1.30 -5.99 -6.93
C GLU A 74 -1.82 -4.74 -6.22
N THR A 75 -1.63 -4.66 -4.90
CA THR A 75 -2.05 -3.50 -4.11
C THR A 75 -1.27 -2.25 -4.49
N ALA A 76 0.02 -2.36 -4.80
CA ALA A 76 0.82 -1.24 -5.30
C ALA A 76 0.28 -0.72 -6.64
N TYR A 77 -0.14 -1.61 -7.54
CA TYR A 77 -0.71 -1.18 -8.82
C TYR A 77 -2.09 -0.54 -8.68
N LYS A 78 -2.97 -1.09 -7.83
CA LYS A 78 -4.28 -0.47 -7.54
C LYS A 78 -4.13 0.93 -6.95
N GLN A 79 -3.14 1.12 -6.07
CA GLN A 79 -2.82 2.44 -5.53
C GLN A 79 -2.30 3.39 -6.61
N ALA A 80 -1.45 2.90 -7.51
CA ALA A 80 -0.98 3.68 -8.65
C ALA A 80 -2.13 4.11 -9.57
N LEU A 81 -3.07 3.22 -9.89
CA LEU A 81 -4.27 3.54 -10.67
C LEU A 81 -5.09 4.65 -10.00
N ALA A 82 -5.39 4.52 -8.70
CA ALA A 82 -6.11 5.56 -7.96
C ALA A 82 -5.39 6.93 -7.95
N LEU A 83 -4.04 6.92 -7.92
CA LEU A 83 -3.24 8.15 -8.02
C LEU A 83 -3.28 8.78 -9.42
N VAL A 84 -3.35 7.96 -10.47
CA VAL A 84 -3.47 8.43 -11.86
C VAL A 84 -4.88 8.93 -12.16
N GLU A 85 -5.91 8.19 -11.74
CA GLU A 85 -7.32 8.54 -11.90
C GLU A 85 -7.71 9.81 -11.13
N SER A 86 -7.04 10.10 -10.00
CA SER A 86 -7.21 11.35 -9.26
C SER A 86 -6.55 12.57 -9.91
N ASN A 87 -6.12 12.46 -11.18
CA ASN A 87 -5.64 13.54 -12.04
C ASN A 87 -4.39 14.26 -11.50
N GLY A 88 -3.54 13.54 -10.76
CA GLY A 88 -2.36 14.13 -10.12
C GLY A 88 -2.68 15.11 -8.99
N ASN A 89 -3.94 15.18 -8.51
CA ASN A 89 -4.22 15.82 -7.24
C ASN A 89 -3.47 15.06 -6.15
N LYS A 90 -2.33 15.63 -5.79
CA LYS A 90 -1.38 15.15 -4.81
C LYS A 90 -2.15 14.74 -3.56
N VAL A 91 -2.32 13.43 -3.35
CA VAL A 91 -2.64 12.91 -2.02
C VAL A 91 -1.43 13.26 -1.16
N GLU A 92 -1.49 14.40 -0.48
CA GLU A 92 -0.46 14.82 0.46
C GLU A 92 -0.50 13.90 1.67
N VAL A 93 0.22 12.79 1.57
CA VAL A 93 0.51 11.96 2.72
C VAL A 93 1.56 12.69 3.55
N ARG A 94 1.10 13.54 4.48
CA ARG A 94 1.94 14.41 5.31
C ARG A 94 2.86 13.68 6.30
N LYS A 95 2.76 12.35 6.43
CA LYS A 95 3.56 11.53 7.36
C LYS A 95 3.89 10.14 6.79
N LYS A 96 4.95 9.52 7.31
CA LYS A 96 5.41 8.17 6.94
C LYS A 96 4.25 7.18 6.92
N TRP A 97 4.01 6.58 5.76
CA TRP A 97 3.05 5.50 5.56
C TRP A 97 3.78 4.15 5.62
N ILE A 98 3.13 3.14 6.17
CA ILE A 98 3.50 1.72 6.00
C ILE A 98 2.22 1.01 5.58
N ALA A 99 2.21 0.48 4.35
CA ALA A 99 1.21 -0.50 3.94
C ALA A 99 1.81 -1.89 4.16
N CYS A 100 1.21 -2.67 5.05
CA CYS A 100 1.53 -4.07 5.31
C CYS A 100 0.20 -4.78 5.56
N ARG A 101 0.01 -6.01 5.06
CA ARG A 101 -1.14 -6.84 5.39
C ARG A 101 -0.67 -8.16 5.98
N GLY A 102 -1.39 -8.62 7.01
CA GLY A 102 -1.35 -10.00 7.48
C GLY A 102 -2.00 -10.93 6.46
#